data_AF-X0WBD3-F1
#
_entry.id   AF-X0WBD3-F1
#
_cell.length_a   1.000
_cell.length_b   1.000
_cell.length_c   1.000
_cell.angle_alpha   90.00
_cell.angle_beta   90.00
_cell.angle_gamma   90.00
#
_symmetry.space_group_name_H-M   'P 1'
#
loop_
_entity.id
_entity.type
_entity.pdbx_description
1 polymer ?
#
loop_
_entity_poly.entity_id
_entity_poly.type
_entity_poly.pdbx_seq_one_letter_code
_entity_poly.pdbx_strand_id
1 'polypeptide(L)' 'ELLTPDSSRFWPADKYEPGKSQPSFDKQFVRDYLNSTGWDKNSTPPQLPDEVITETQRKYKEAYEKITGKKFIFQ' A
#
# COMPACT_ATOMS: atom_id res chain seq x y z
N GLU A 1 16.38 2.20 -6.97
CA GLU A 1 15.40 1.13 -6.64
C GLU A 1 14.83 0.54 -7.93
N LEU A 2 14.42 -0.73 -7.92
CA LEU A 2 13.86 -1.43 -9.09
C LEU A 2 12.81 -2.45 -8.60
N LEU A 3 11.59 -2.42 -9.16
CA LEU A 3 10.47 -3.33 -8.86
C LEU A 3 10.04 -3.36 -7.37
N THR A 4 10.05 -2.20 -6.72
CA THR A 4 9.51 -2.02 -5.35
C THR A 4 8.07 -1.51 -5.41
N PRO A 5 7.23 -1.68 -4.36
CA PRO A 5 5.87 -1.12 -4.36
C PRO A 5 5.82 0.42 -4.42
N ASP A 6 6.96 1.06 -4.20
CA ASP A 6 7.14 2.50 -4.34
C ASP A 6 7.41 2.93 -5.78
N SER A 7 8.07 2.06 -6.56
CA SER A 7 8.43 2.30 -7.96
C SER A 7 7.55 1.54 -8.98
N SER A 8 6.62 0.71 -8.51
CA SER A 8 5.78 -0.16 -9.34
C SER A 8 4.39 -0.35 -8.73
N ARG A 9 3.36 -0.48 -9.58
CA ARG A 9 2.01 -0.85 -9.13
C ARG A 9 1.86 -2.36 -9.11
N PHE A 10 1.54 -2.91 -7.95
CA PHE A 10 1.27 -4.34 -7.79
C PHE A 10 -0.22 -4.58 -7.59
N TRP A 11 -0.83 -5.33 -8.52
CA TRP A 11 -2.23 -5.73 -8.45
C TRP A 11 -2.36 -7.23 -8.15
N PRO A 12 -3.30 -7.64 -7.27
CA PRO A 12 -3.64 -9.04 -7.10
C PRO A 12 -4.26 -9.59 -8.39
N ALA A 13 -3.61 -10.58 -9.00
CA ALA A 13 -4.10 -11.20 -10.24
C ALA A 13 -5.48 -11.84 -10.06
N ASP A 14 -5.78 -12.36 -8.87
CA ASP A 14 -7.07 -12.97 -8.51
C ASP A 14 -8.22 -11.96 -8.37
N LYS A 15 -7.92 -10.66 -8.28
CA LYS A 15 -8.91 -9.58 -8.12
C LYS A 15 -8.92 -8.58 -9.27
N TYR A 16 -8.09 -8.81 -10.29
CA TYR A 16 -7.98 -7.93 -11.43
C TYR A 16 -9.24 -7.99 -12.30
N GLU A 17 -9.76 -6.83 -12.69
CA GLU A 17 -10.86 -6.73 -13.65
C GLU A 17 -10.71 -5.47 -14.52
N PRO A 18 -10.78 -5.56 -15.86
CA PRO A 18 -10.67 -4.39 -16.72
C PRO A 18 -11.79 -3.37 -16.47
N GLY A 19 -11.51 -2.07 -16.70
CA GLY A 19 -12.54 -1.02 -16.68
C GLY A 19 -12.86 -0.43 -15.31
N LYS A 20 -12.17 -0.83 -14.23
CA LYS A 20 -12.32 -0.24 -12.89
C LYS A 20 -10.99 0.06 -12.20
N SER A 21 -11.02 0.73 -11.05
CA SER A 21 -9.84 0.86 -10.18
C SER A 21 -9.49 -0.48 -9.55
N GLN A 22 -8.20 -0.82 -9.57
CA GLN A 22 -7.71 -2.10 -9.06
C GLN A 22 -7.27 -1.97 -7.60
N PRO A 23 -7.51 -2.99 -6.76
CA PRO A 23 -6.89 -3.04 -5.44
C PRO A 23 -5.37 -3.06 -5.59
N SER A 24 -4.67 -2.20 -4.87
CA SER A 24 -3.20 -2.11 -4.92
C SER A 24 -2.57 -2.68 -3.65
N PHE A 25 -1.41 -3.33 -3.81
CA PHE A 25 -0.57 -3.76 -2.67
C PHE A 25 0.36 -2.65 -2.15
N ASP A 26 0.21 -1.41 -2.63
CA ASP A 26 1.06 -0.27 -2.29
C ASP A 26 0.46 0.62 -1.18
N LYS A 27 0.83 1.92 -1.20
CA LYS A 27 0.42 2.98 -0.27
C LYS A 27 -1.07 3.37 -0.36
N GLN A 28 -1.94 2.54 -0.91
CA GLN A 28 -3.34 2.89 -1.12
C GLN A 28 -4.07 3.21 0.20
N PHE A 29 -3.79 2.48 1.29
CA PHE A 29 -4.37 2.75 2.62
C PHE A 29 -3.99 4.14 3.16
N VAL A 30 -2.72 4.52 3.02
CA VAL A 30 -2.23 5.86 3.39
C VAL A 30 -2.88 6.93 2.52
N ARG A 31 -3.00 6.69 1.20
CA ARG A 31 -3.64 7.63 0.27
C ARG A 31 -5.11 7.82 0.61
N ASP A 32 -5.84 6.75 0.86
CA ASP A 32 -7.27 6.78 1.18
C ASP A 32 -7.51 7.52 2.50
N TYR A 33 -6.68 7.27 3.52
CA TYR A 33 -6.72 8.01 4.77
C TYR A 33 -6.44 9.51 4.56
N LEU A 34 -5.34 9.86 3.89
CA LEU A 34 -4.99 11.28 3.68
C LEU A 34 -6.04 12.02 2.83
N ASN A 35 -6.70 11.33 1.90
CA ASN A 35 -7.81 11.92 1.14
C ASN A 35 -9.07 12.12 2.01
N SER A 36 -9.30 11.26 3.02
CA SER A 36 -10.48 11.38 3.90
C SER A 36 -10.34 12.48 4.95
N THR A 37 -9.12 12.90 5.29
CA THR A 37 -8.88 13.99 6.25
C THR A 37 -9.10 15.39 5.65
N GLY A 38 -9.33 15.51 4.34
CA GLY A 38 -9.42 16.80 3.65
C GLY A 38 -8.07 17.53 3.51
N TRP A 39 -6.95 16.80 3.65
CA TRP A 39 -5.61 17.39 3.54
C TRP A 39 -5.35 17.91 2.11
N ASP A 40 -4.84 19.12 2.02
CA ASP A 40 -4.62 19.86 0.76
C ASP A 40 -3.43 19.36 -0.07
N LYS A 41 -2.69 18.36 0.43
CA LYS A 41 -1.49 17.76 -0.17
C LYS A 41 -0.29 18.70 -0.29
N ASN A 42 -0.35 19.88 0.32
CA ASN A 42 0.70 20.90 0.28
C ASN A 42 1.20 21.27 1.68
N SER A 43 0.30 21.27 2.66
CA SER A 43 0.62 21.49 4.08
C SER A 43 1.22 20.26 4.74
N THR A 44 1.67 20.36 5.98
CA THR A 44 2.12 19.19 6.76
C THR A 44 0.97 18.17 6.87
N PRO A 45 1.17 16.90 6.47
CA PRO A 45 0.12 15.90 6.55
C PRO A 45 -0.27 15.60 8.00
N PRO A 46 -1.53 15.20 8.24
CA PRO A 46 -1.94 14.72 9.55
C PRO A 46 -1.20 13.44 9.92
N GLN A 47 -1.09 13.18 11.23
CA GLN A 47 -0.54 11.93 11.75
C GLN A 47 -1.37 10.74 11.29
N LEU A 48 -0.70 9.66 10.89
CA LEU A 48 -1.37 8.43 10.50
C LEU A 48 -1.81 7.66 11.76
N PRO A 49 -3.07 7.19 11.84
CA PRO A 49 -3.52 6.30 12.90
C PRO A 49 -2.76 4.97 12.83
N ASP A 50 -2.59 4.34 13.99
CA ASP A 50 -1.91 3.04 14.11
C ASP A 50 -2.52 1.96 13.22
N GLU A 51 -3.83 1.99 13.00
CA GLU A 51 -4.54 1.06 12.12
C GLU A 51 -4.09 1.21 10.66
N VAL A 52 -3.96 2.44 10.16
CA VAL A 52 -3.49 2.73 8.79
C VAL A 52 -2.04 2.27 8.63
N ILE A 53 -1.21 2.51 9.64
CA ILE A 53 0.18 2.05 9.68
C ILE A 53 0.24 0.52 9.63
N THR A 54 -0.55 -0.15 10.48
CA THR A 54 -0.59 -1.62 10.59
C THR A 54 -1.05 -2.28 9.30
N GLU A 55 -2.12 -1.78 8.69
CA GLU A 55 -2.64 -2.33 7.43
C GLU A 55 -1.67 -2.10 6.27
N THR A 56 -1.03 -0.92 6.22
CA THR A 56 0.00 -0.64 5.22
C THR A 56 1.17 -1.61 5.38
N GLN A 57 1.70 -1.79 6.59
CA GLN A 57 2.77 -2.75 6.85
C GLN A 57 2.38 -4.18 6.47
N ARG A 58 1.15 -4.59 6.79
CA ARG A 58 0.63 -5.92 6.45
C ARG A 58 0.63 -6.14 4.93
N LYS A 59 0.29 -5.14 4.13
CA LYS A 59 0.28 -5.23 2.66
C LYS A 59 1.66 -5.33 2.05
N TYR A 60 2.62 -4.56 2.57
CA TYR A 60 4.02 -4.68 2.13
C TYR A 60 4.60 -6.06 2.45
N LYS A 61 4.30 -6.62 3.63
CA LYS A 61 4.67 -8.00 3.98
C LYS A 61 4.03 -8.99 3.00
N GLU A 62 2.72 -8.90 2.79
CA GLU A 62 1.99 -9.78 1.87
C GLU A 62 2.60 -9.75 0.44
N ALA A 63 2.92 -8.55 -0.07
CA ALA A 63 3.55 -8.38 -1.37
C ALA A 63 4.95 -9.00 -1.42
N TYR A 64 5.79 -8.74 -0.41
CA TYR A 64 7.13 -9.33 -0.30
C TYR A 64 7.07 -10.85 -0.31
N GLU A 65 6.22 -11.44 0.54
CA GLU A 65 6.11 -12.89 0.67
C GLU A 65 5.57 -13.53 -0.61
N LYS A 66 4.60 -12.89 -1.29
CA LYS A 66 4.07 -13.37 -2.57
C LYS A 66 5.09 -13.29 -3.71
N ILE A 67 5.87 -12.21 -3.79
CA ILE A 67 6.84 -12.00 -4.87
C ILE A 67 8.07 -12.89 -4.66
N THR A 68 8.56 -12.99 -3.43
CA THR A 68 9.84 -13.66 -3.13
C THR A 68 9.68 -15.12 -2.72
N GLY A 69 8.49 -15.54 -2.30
CA GLY A 69 8.25 -16.86 -1.69
C GLY A 69 8.88 -17.04 -0.30
N LYS A 70 9.47 -15.99 0.29
CA LYS A 70 10.13 -16.03 1.60
C LYS A 70 9.24 -15.37 2.65
N LYS A 71 9.22 -15.91 3.88
CA LYS A 71 8.56 -15.23 4.99
C LYS A 71 9.28 -13.94 5.35
N PHE A 72 8.52 -12.89 5.64
CA PHE A 72 9.08 -11.66 6.16
C PHE A 72 9.47 -11.84 7.63
N ILE A 73 10.74 -11.62 7.96
CA ILE A 73 11.25 -11.69 9.34
C ILE A 73 11.53 -10.26 9.79
N PHE A 74 10.86 -9.83 10.86
CA PHE A 74 11.20 -8.60 11.56
C PHE A 74 12.51 -8.83 12.33
N GLN A 75 13.51 -7.97 12.11
CA GLN A 75 14.65 -7.84 13.01
C GLN A 75 14.37 -6.74 14.03
#